data_AF-A0ABD3TSC0-F1
#
_entry.id   AF-A0ABD3TSC0-F1
#
_cell.length_a   1.000
_cell.length_b   1.000
_cell.length_c   1.000
_cell.angle_alpha   90.00
_cell.angle_beta   90.00
_cell.angle_gamma   90.00
#
_symmetry.space_group_name_H-M   'P 1'
#
loop_
_entity.id
_entity.type
_entity.pdbx_description
1 polymer ?
#
loop_
_entity_poly.entity_id
_entity_poly.type
_entity_poly.pdbx_seq_one_letter_code
_entity_poly.pdbx_strand_id
1 'polypeptide(L)'
;MDKGAVAGENGDEEQSYTGLNSVQKSQAKITCATSDENLKEIFRQIKTSKAPAVINYGASWCRVCSQILPAFCQLSNKFPKLSFVYADIDECPETTQHIRYTPTFHFYRDGERVDEMFGAGEERLHDRLWLHS
;
A
#
# COMPACT_ATOMS: atom_id res chain seq x y z
N MET A 1 -2.16 41.28 -29.15
CA MET A 1 -0.72 41.09 -28.88
C MET A 1 -0.38 42.15 -27.84
N ASP A 2 0.02 41.93 -26.59
CA ASP A 2 0.67 40.86 -25.80
C ASP A 2 -0.15 40.59 -24.53
N LYS A 3 -0.32 39.39 -23.92
CA LYS A 3 0.58 38.36 -23.34
C LYS A 3 1.44 38.79 -22.13
N GLY A 4 1.13 38.20 -20.97
CA GLY A 4 2.00 38.02 -19.79
C GLY A 4 1.61 38.91 -18.59
N ALA A 5 1.45 38.43 -17.36
CA ALA A 5 1.71 37.14 -16.75
C ALA A 5 0.85 36.99 -15.46
N VAL A 6 0.36 35.80 -15.17
CA VAL A 6 -0.06 35.40 -13.81
C VAL A 6 0.96 34.37 -13.35
N ALA A 7 1.62 34.68 -12.23
CA ALA A 7 2.52 33.76 -11.55
C ALA A 7 1.69 32.62 -10.94
N GLY A 8 1.94 31.39 -11.38
CA GLY A 8 1.45 30.18 -10.74
C GLY A 8 2.49 29.70 -9.74
N GLU A 9 2.16 29.79 -8.45
CA GLU A 9 2.84 29.06 -7.38
C GLU A 9 2.35 27.60 -7.45
N ASN A 10 3.17 26.70 -7.98
CA ASN A 10 2.91 25.26 -7.94
C ASN A 10 3.96 24.62 -7.03
N GLY A 11 3.60 24.41 -5.77
CA GLY A 11 4.47 23.78 -4.77
C GLY A 11 3.67 22.81 -3.91
N ASP A 12 3.25 21.68 -4.47
CA ASP A 12 2.62 20.58 -3.72
C ASP A 12 2.88 19.16 -4.32
N GLU A 13 3.63 19.03 -5.43
CA GLU A 13 3.80 17.74 -6.12
C GLU A 13 4.94 16.85 -5.57
N GLU A 14 5.86 17.40 -4.75
CA GLU A 14 7.08 16.68 -4.36
C GLU A 14 6.94 15.83 -3.09
N GLN A 15 5.82 15.90 -2.37
CA GLN A 15 5.72 15.27 -1.04
C GLN A 15 5.18 13.83 -1.06
N SER A 16 4.40 13.44 -2.08
CA SER A 16 3.79 12.10 -2.17
C SER A 16 4.79 11.00 -2.51
N TYR A 17 5.76 11.28 -3.39
CA TYR A 17 6.85 10.36 -3.74
C TYR A 17 7.88 10.18 -2.61
N THR A 18 7.98 11.11 -1.67
CA THR A 18 8.94 10.99 -0.54
C THR A 18 8.56 9.89 0.45
N GLY A 19 7.26 9.57 0.58
CA GLY A 19 6.75 8.50 1.44
C GLY A 19 7.26 7.13 1.00
N LEU A 20 7.06 6.75 -0.27
CA LEU A 20 7.56 5.48 -0.79
C LEU A 20 9.10 5.42 -0.85
N ASN A 21 9.75 6.52 -1.22
CA ASN A 21 11.21 6.61 -1.20
C ASN A 21 11.82 6.49 0.21
N SER A 22 11.08 6.88 1.25
CA SER A 22 11.49 6.67 2.65
C SER A 22 11.17 5.25 3.15
N VAL A 23 10.10 4.60 2.66
CA VAL A 23 9.85 3.16 2.89
C VAL A 23 11.05 2.33 2.47
N GLN A 24 11.60 2.59 1.28
CA GLN A 24 12.78 1.91 0.73
C GLN A 24 14.08 2.15 1.53
N LYS A 25 14.19 3.26 2.26
CA LYS A 25 15.36 3.58 3.11
C LYS A 25 15.29 2.94 4.49
N SER A 26 14.10 2.52 4.93
CA SER A 26 13.90 1.79 6.18
C SER A 26 14.06 0.28 5.93
N GLN A 27 14.60 -0.47 6.88
CA GLN A 27 14.84 -1.93 6.78
C GLN A 27 13.53 -2.78 6.76
N ALA A 28 12.40 -2.19 6.36
CA ALA A 28 11.10 -2.83 6.30
C ALA A 28 11.02 -3.84 5.14
N LYS A 29 10.45 -5.03 5.40
CA LYS A 29 10.24 -6.06 4.38
C LYS A 29 8.89 -5.85 3.69
N ILE A 30 8.78 -4.78 2.91
CA ILE A 30 7.58 -4.50 2.10
C ILE A 30 7.89 -4.73 0.62
N THR A 31 7.06 -5.51 -0.04
CA THR A 31 7.03 -5.62 -1.50
C THR A 31 6.14 -4.52 -2.06
N CYS A 32 6.64 -3.72 -2.99
CA CYS A 32 5.83 -2.73 -3.70
C CYS A 32 5.41 -3.30 -5.05
N ALA A 33 4.11 -3.26 -5.34
CA ALA A 33 3.62 -3.54 -6.68
C ALA A 33 3.84 -2.29 -7.57
N THR A 34 4.55 -2.46 -8.68
CA THR A 34 4.91 -1.35 -9.59
C THR A 34 4.21 -1.41 -10.95
N SER A 35 3.31 -2.39 -11.15
CA SER A 35 2.46 -2.53 -12.33
C SER A 35 1.38 -3.58 -12.09
N ASP A 36 0.36 -3.60 -12.94
CA ASP A 36 -0.65 -4.65 -12.98
C ASP A 36 -0.06 -6.06 -13.08
N GLU A 37 0.90 -6.28 -13.98
CA GLU A 37 1.56 -7.58 -14.15
C GLU A 37 2.30 -8.00 -12.88
N ASN A 38 2.95 -7.06 -12.21
CA ASN A 38 3.65 -7.34 -10.98
C ASN A 38 2.69 -7.68 -9.84
N LEU A 39 1.56 -6.96 -9.73
CA LEU A 39 0.52 -7.27 -8.74
C LEU A 39 -0.15 -8.63 -9.01
N LYS A 40 -0.42 -8.97 -10.28
CA LYS A 40 -0.91 -10.31 -10.69
C LYS A 40 0.05 -11.42 -10.27
N GLU A 41 1.36 -11.21 -10.43
CA GLU A 41 2.38 -12.17 -9.98
C GLU A 41 2.43 -12.28 -8.45
N ILE A 42 2.33 -11.18 -7.71
CA ILE A 42 2.24 -11.19 -6.24
C ILE A 42 1.02 -12.02 -5.79
N PHE A 43 -0.14 -11.84 -6.42
CA PHE A 43 -1.32 -12.66 -6.13
C PHE A 43 -1.08 -14.14 -6.41
N ARG A 44 -0.42 -14.47 -7.52
CA ARG A 44 -0.05 -15.85 -7.84
C ARG A 44 0.82 -16.45 -6.73
N GLN A 45 1.82 -15.70 -6.24
CA GLN A 45 2.70 -16.13 -5.16
C GLN A 45 1.95 -16.33 -3.84
N ILE A 46 1.03 -15.44 -3.48
CA ILE A 46 0.17 -15.60 -2.29
C ILE A 46 -0.64 -16.90 -2.40
N LYS A 47 -1.24 -17.17 -3.57
CA LYS A 47 -2.01 -18.40 -3.82
C LYS A 47 -1.16 -19.67 -3.76
N THR A 48 0.03 -19.66 -4.35
CA THR A 48 0.87 -20.86 -4.42
C THR A 48 1.64 -21.14 -3.14
N SER A 49 2.17 -20.10 -2.48
CA SER A 49 2.94 -20.26 -1.24
C SER A 49 2.05 -20.57 -0.04
N LYS A 50 0.78 -20.14 -0.08
CA LYS A 50 -0.17 -20.19 1.04
C LYS A 50 0.32 -19.45 2.29
N ALA A 51 1.41 -18.70 2.19
CA ALA A 51 1.90 -17.87 3.28
C ALA A 51 0.88 -16.76 3.57
N PRO A 52 0.67 -16.38 4.84
CA PRO A 52 -0.21 -15.28 5.16
C PRO A 52 0.35 -13.99 4.57
N ALA A 53 -0.53 -13.11 4.10
CA ALA A 53 -0.15 -11.86 3.48
C ALA A 53 -1.13 -10.75 3.80
N VAL A 54 -0.65 -9.51 3.74
CA VAL A 54 -1.46 -8.30 3.83
C VAL A 54 -1.10 -7.39 2.67
N ILE A 55 -2.11 -6.90 1.96
CA ILE A 55 -1.95 -5.91 0.89
C ILE A 55 -2.58 -4.60 1.35
N ASN A 56 -1.80 -3.53 1.39
CA ASN A 56 -2.27 -2.16 1.57
C ASN A 56 -2.42 -1.50 0.19
N TYR A 57 -3.66 -1.25 -0.21
CA TYR A 57 -4.01 -0.49 -1.40
C TYR A 57 -4.04 1.00 -1.05
N GLY A 58 -3.12 1.76 -1.61
CA GLY A 58 -2.97 3.19 -1.37
C GLY A 58 -2.87 3.98 -2.66
N ALA A 59 -2.65 5.29 -2.51
CA ALA A 59 -2.35 6.19 -3.61
C ALA A 59 -1.39 7.28 -3.12
N SER A 60 -0.56 7.80 -4.03
CA SER A 60 0.41 8.86 -3.72
C SER A 60 -0.26 10.15 -3.21
N TRP A 61 -1.41 10.52 -3.76
CA TRP A 61 -2.20 11.70 -3.37
C TRP A 61 -3.06 11.49 -2.11
N CYS A 62 -3.10 10.27 -1.56
CA CYS A 62 -3.89 9.95 -0.38
C CYS A 62 -3.11 10.27 0.91
N ARG A 63 -3.37 11.44 1.49
CA ARG A 63 -2.73 11.88 2.77
C ARG A 63 -2.90 10.86 3.90
N VAL A 64 -4.07 10.24 4.03
CA VAL A 64 -4.36 9.23 5.06
C VAL A 64 -3.52 7.96 4.83
N CYS A 65 -3.25 7.61 3.58
CA CYS A 65 -2.37 6.50 3.22
C CYS A 65 -0.93 6.79 3.66
N SER A 66 -0.42 8.00 3.42
CA SER A 66 0.91 8.42 3.88
C SER A 66 1.04 8.38 5.41
N GLN A 67 -0.04 8.68 6.15
CA GLN A 67 -0.03 8.66 7.62
C GLN A 67 0.09 7.25 8.21
N ILE A 68 -0.56 6.25 7.61
CA ILE A 68 -0.52 4.86 8.13
C ILE A 68 0.68 4.06 7.63
N LEU A 69 1.30 4.47 6.51
CA LEU A 69 2.40 3.74 5.89
C LEU A 69 3.61 3.52 6.82
N PRO A 70 4.06 4.49 7.66
CA PRO A 70 5.14 4.25 8.63
C PRO A 70 4.82 3.13 9.62
N ALA A 71 3.58 3.08 10.15
CA ALA A 71 3.15 2.01 11.03
C ALA A 71 3.12 0.66 10.31
N PHE A 72 2.61 0.62 9.06
CA PHE A 72 2.64 -0.58 8.22
C PHE A 72 4.07 -1.11 8.02
N CYS A 73 5.04 -0.21 7.78
CA CYS A 73 6.46 -0.56 7.68
C CYS A 73 7.02 -1.15 8.98
N GLN A 74 6.75 -0.52 10.12
CA GLN A 74 7.21 -1.01 11.42
C GLN A 74 6.59 -2.38 11.76
N LEU A 75 5.32 -2.57 11.44
CA LEU A 75 4.61 -3.84 11.66
C LEU A 75 5.18 -4.96 10.77
N SER A 76 5.66 -4.66 9.56
CA SER A 76 6.32 -5.66 8.71
C SER A 76 7.52 -6.34 9.38
N ASN A 77 8.23 -5.62 10.26
CA ASN A 77 9.35 -6.16 11.01
C ASN A 77 8.89 -7.00 12.21
N LYS A 78 7.72 -6.68 12.79
CA LYS A 78 7.13 -7.40 13.94
C LYS A 78 6.43 -8.70 13.51
N PHE A 79 5.96 -8.77 12.26
CA PHE A 79 5.23 -9.91 11.70
C PHE A 79 6.02 -10.56 10.54
N PRO A 80 7.22 -11.11 10.76
CA PRO A 80 8.12 -11.55 9.69
C PRO A 80 7.62 -12.77 8.89
N LYS A 81 6.56 -13.44 9.35
CA LYS A 81 5.92 -14.56 8.65
C LYS A 81 4.90 -14.09 7.60
N LEU A 82 4.43 -12.85 7.70
CA LEU A 82 3.48 -12.29 6.75
C LEU A 82 4.23 -11.58 5.63
N SER A 83 3.74 -11.75 4.42
CA SER A 83 4.15 -10.89 3.31
C SER A 83 3.40 -9.56 3.39
N PHE A 84 4.14 -8.46 3.51
CA PHE A 84 3.57 -7.12 3.48
C PHE A 84 3.73 -6.56 2.06
N VAL A 85 2.61 -6.16 1.46
CA VAL A 85 2.57 -5.61 0.11
C VAL A 85 1.94 -4.21 0.14
N TYR A 86 2.56 -3.26 -0.54
CA TYR A 86 1.92 -2.00 -0.90
C TYR A 86 1.59 -2.04 -2.39
N ALA A 87 0.34 -1.74 -2.74
CA ALA A 87 -0.10 -1.59 -4.12
C ALA A 87 -0.65 -0.19 -4.32
N ASP A 88 -0.01 0.57 -5.20
CA ASP A 88 -0.56 1.86 -5.63
C ASP A 88 -1.65 1.62 -6.67
N ILE A 89 -2.83 2.19 -6.45
CA ILE A 89 -3.98 1.98 -7.34
C ILE A 89 -3.82 2.68 -8.69
N ASP A 90 -2.98 3.71 -8.78
CA ASP A 90 -2.73 4.42 -10.03
C ASP A 90 -1.69 3.69 -10.90
N GLU A 91 -0.78 2.93 -10.28
CA GLU A 91 0.21 2.09 -10.96
C GLU A 91 -0.34 0.70 -11.34
N CYS A 92 -1.42 0.25 -10.68
CA CYS A 92 -2.06 -1.05 -10.92
C CYS A 92 -3.56 -0.95 -11.28
N PRO A 93 -3.99 -0.04 -12.18
CA PRO A 93 -5.38 0.36 -12.33
C PRO A 93 -6.31 -0.78 -12.75
N GLU A 94 -5.86 -1.72 -13.59
CA GLU A 94 -6.71 -2.83 -14.04
C GLU A 94 -7.00 -3.82 -12.90
N THR A 95 -5.99 -4.10 -12.09
CA THR A 95 -6.01 -5.09 -11.03
C THR A 95 -6.70 -4.53 -9.78
N THR A 96 -6.60 -3.22 -9.54
CA THR A 96 -7.22 -2.55 -8.40
C THR A 96 -8.57 -1.90 -8.71
N GLN A 97 -9.16 -2.16 -9.88
CA GLN A 97 -10.48 -1.60 -10.28
C GLN A 97 -11.62 -1.85 -9.28
N HIS A 98 -11.47 -2.84 -8.39
CA HIS A 98 -12.44 -3.21 -7.36
C HIS A 98 -12.26 -2.43 -6.05
N ILE A 99 -11.12 -1.76 -5.86
CA ILE A 99 -10.84 -0.93 -4.69
C ILE A 99 -11.63 0.37 -4.80
N ARG A 100 -12.42 0.69 -3.77
CA ARG A 100 -13.34 1.85 -3.76
C ARG A 100 -12.82 3.03 -2.95
N TYR A 101 -11.99 2.74 -1.95
CA TYR A 101 -11.46 3.73 -1.01
C TYR A 101 -10.01 3.39 -0.67
N THR A 102 -9.20 4.40 -0.39
CA THR A 102 -7.82 4.22 0.08
C THR A 102 -7.64 4.93 1.42
N PRO A 103 -6.84 4.37 2.35
CA PRO A 103 -6.24 3.05 2.26
C PRO A 103 -7.27 1.94 2.48
N THR A 104 -7.10 0.82 1.78
CA THR A 104 -7.82 -0.43 2.03
C THR A 104 -6.79 -1.53 2.27
N PHE A 105 -7.03 -2.39 3.25
CA PHE A 105 -6.16 -3.52 3.57
C PHE A 105 -6.90 -4.83 3.34
N HIS A 106 -6.34 -5.72 2.53
CA HIS A 106 -6.83 -7.10 2.38
C HIS A 106 -5.86 -8.06 3.05
N PHE A 107 -6.41 -8.99 3.83
CA PHE A 107 -5.66 -10.02 4.54
C PHE A 107 -5.90 -11.37 3.86
N TYR A 108 -4.83 -12.13 3.67
CA TYR A 108 -4.83 -13.41 2.98
C TYR A 108 -4.28 -14.51 3.87
N ARG A 109 -4.91 -15.69 3.80
CA ARG A 109 -4.45 -16.94 4.42
C ARG A 109 -4.84 -18.10 3.50
N ASP A 110 -3.96 -19.09 3.38
CA ASP A 110 -4.16 -20.25 2.51
C ASP A 110 -4.47 -19.91 1.04
N GLY A 111 -3.98 -18.76 0.57
CA GLY A 111 -4.17 -18.27 -0.80
C GLY A 111 -5.47 -17.49 -1.03
N GLU A 112 -6.34 -17.37 -0.02
CA GLU A 112 -7.64 -16.73 -0.12
C GLU A 112 -7.70 -15.46 0.73
N ARG A 113 -8.54 -14.49 0.30
CA ARG A 113 -8.80 -13.29 1.09
C ARG A 113 -9.73 -13.64 2.25
N VAL A 114 -9.27 -13.43 3.49
CA VAL A 114 -9.99 -13.80 4.71
C VAL A 114 -10.55 -12.62 5.49
N ASP A 115 -10.04 -11.40 5.24
CA ASP A 115 -10.50 -10.19 5.93
C ASP A 115 -10.22 -8.92 5.11
N GLU A 116 -10.88 -7.83 5.48
CA GLU A 116 -10.76 -6.51 4.87
C GLU A 116 -10.88 -5.40 5.93
N MET A 117 -10.01 -4.39 5.82
CA MET A 117 -10.06 -3.21 6.66
C MET A 117 -10.02 -1.94 5.81
N PHE A 118 -11.00 -1.05 6.01
CA PHE A 118 -11.06 0.25 5.35
C PHE A 118 -10.52 1.37 6.24
N GLY A 119 -9.73 2.27 5.66
CA GLY A 119 -9.18 3.44 6.35
C GLY A 119 -7.99 3.13 7.26
N ALA A 120 -7.41 4.18 7.83
CA ALA A 120 -6.24 4.09 8.70
C ALA A 120 -6.60 3.83 10.17
N GLY A 121 -5.77 3.05 10.86
CA GLY A 121 -5.84 2.83 12.31
C GLY A 121 -4.79 1.81 12.75
N GLU A 122 -3.75 2.25 13.47
CA GLU A 122 -2.59 1.41 13.80
C GLU A 122 -2.94 0.23 14.70
N GLU A 123 -3.69 0.45 15.78
CA GLU A 123 -4.14 -0.61 16.70
C GLU A 123 -5.01 -1.64 15.97
N ARG A 124 -6.00 -1.17 15.20
CA ARG A 124 -6.86 -2.05 14.41
C ARG A 124 -6.09 -2.84 13.35
N LEU A 125 -5.10 -2.23 12.71
CA LEU A 125 -4.20 -2.90 11.77
C LEU A 125 -3.39 -3.99 12.49
N HIS A 126 -2.79 -3.65 13.63
CA HIS A 126 -2.03 -4.59 14.46
C HIS A 126 -2.88 -5.80 14.87
N ASP A 127 -4.09 -5.59 15.36
CA ASP A 127 -4.97 -6.68 15.83
C ASP A 127 -5.38 -7.61 14.70
N ARG A 128 -5.66 -7.05 13.52
CA ARG A 128 -5.96 -7.82 12.30
C ARG A 128 -4.74 -8.62 11.83
N LEU A 129 -3.54 -8.03 11.87
CA LEU A 129 -2.30 -8.74 11.57
C LEU A 129 -2.06 -9.88 12.56
N TRP A 130 -2.30 -9.68 13.85
CA TRP A 130 -2.19 -10.72 14.86
C TRP A 130 -3.16 -11.89 14.60
N LEU A 131 -4.42 -11.59 14.30
CA LEU A 131 -5.44 -12.59 13.99
C LEU A 131 -5.11 -13.43 12.75
N HIS A 132 -4.50 -12.79 11.73
CA HIS A 132 -4.22 -13.39 10.43
C HIS A 132 -2.76 -13.83 10.22
N SER A 133 -1.91 -13.66 11.24
CA SER A 133 -0.52 -14.13 11.25
C SER A 133 -0.36 -15.65 11.33
#